data_AF-A0A2G9ZFE1-F1
#
_entry.id   AF-A0A2G9ZFE1-F1
#
_cell.length_a   1.000
_cell.length_b   1.000
_cell.length_c   1.000
_cell.angle_alpha   90.00
_cell.angle_beta   90.00
_cell.angle_gamma   90.00
#
_symmetry.space_group_name_H-M   'P 1'
#
loop_
_entity.id
_entity.type
_entity.pdbx_description
1 polymer ?
#
loop_
_entity_poly.entity_id
_entity_poly.type
_entity_poly.pdbx_seq_one_letter_code
_entity_poly.pdbx_strand_id
1 'polypeptide(L)'
;MRNFFLIIVFSVFFFVFSPMFCWGKEDKFMPHFYIPKKIIFSDTDFKTLTDLLTRERGEERLAVFFRQEGLFERIKKTVDEIYLKGVAKIDFTKEVPLPVVSSSFSQCKNGWFDDYLLFFALQKEKIEKETIQDNSRLLDKCLLFASKRIFEMKSCRDLKERINNYEENMNCALTQLSQLKGTEEQEYFSSWTKVRQALFDHQISVYKTEEIEGDDREKMKNLFRQLEERLNGLWKSFDFSKIAYRFDAPEAGEYKIYLENVWPSKGGSKEEKWLFLESNQFVKGENFYSVPAYDYGKNFLDDSMRILDYFPNTIYRISFEYKSFDGDPFFMINEGEKGKLFTVSLPTATEEKKYETYFRSSGDADKAFIVFSAQEVRNLRIERIRESKLVAIKTEPENFLEKVPEIAFIKVNPTKYRIQLSSVDLPFVLVFSENYHLGWKLYINKVQSDYREIVASYFNGEIKEGTHKNIFLDRSTFETWGKKTVFEDTHFPINFYTNSWYILPEKFDNQKKIELILEFFPQRLFYLGVFLSLIGITSSFIYSVVKKKFD
;
A
#
# COMPACT_ATOMS: atom_id res chain seq x y z
N MET A 1 44.33 35.65 -10.99
CA MET A 1 43.39 35.50 -9.86
C MET A 1 42.18 36.44 -9.93
N ARG A 2 42.33 37.74 -10.24
CA ARG A 2 41.20 38.71 -10.28
C ARG A 2 40.13 38.41 -11.35
N ASN A 3 40.50 37.81 -12.48
CA ASN A 3 39.55 37.41 -13.54
C ASN A 3 38.88 36.04 -13.28
N PHE A 4 39.49 35.18 -12.46
CA PHE A 4 38.92 33.87 -12.12
C PHE A 4 37.77 34.00 -11.11
N PHE A 5 37.86 34.98 -10.20
CA PHE A 5 36.79 35.30 -9.25
C PHE A 5 35.57 35.92 -9.94
N LEU A 6 35.77 36.72 -10.99
CA LEU A 6 34.68 37.36 -11.73
C LEU A 6 33.86 36.35 -12.57
N ILE A 7 34.53 35.33 -13.12
CA ILE A 7 33.88 34.26 -13.90
C ILE A 7 33.07 33.32 -13.00
N ILE A 8 33.54 33.01 -11.78
CA ILE A 8 32.76 32.22 -10.81
C ILE A 8 31.52 32.99 -10.33
N VAL A 9 31.64 34.30 -10.05
CA VAL A 9 30.48 35.12 -9.64
C VAL A 9 29.45 35.24 -10.77
N PHE A 10 29.87 35.39 -12.04
CA PHE A 10 28.95 35.43 -13.17
C PHE A 10 28.29 34.08 -13.50
N SER A 11 29.03 32.97 -13.34
CA SER A 11 28.52 31.62 -13.66
C SER A 11 27.48 31.14 -12.64
N VAL A 12 27.68 31.49 -11.35
CA VAL A 12 26.68 31.23 -10.29
C VAL A 12 25.44 32.13 -10.47
N PHE A 13 25.58 33.33 -11.03
CA PHE A 13 24.44 34.21 -11.30
C PHE A 13 23.58 33.73 -12.48
N PHE A 14 24.18 33.18 -13.53
CA PHE A 14 23.46 32.74 -14.74
C PHE A 14 22.74 31.39 -14.57
N PHE A 15 23.29 30.48 -13.75
CA PHE A 15 22.67 29.17 -13.50
C PHE A 15 21.53 29.20 -12.48
N VAL A 16 21.42 30.25 -11.66
CA VAL A 16 20.37 30.39 -10.63
C VAL A 16 19.14 31.17 -11.14
N PHE A 17 19.24 31.89 -12.27
CA PHE A 17 18.19 32.82 -12.72
C PHE A 17 17.80 32.70 -14.20
N SER A 18 17.79 31.49 -14.78
CA SER A 18 17.07 31.27 -16.05
C SER A 18 15.62 30.83 -15.75
N PRO A 19 14.62 31.73 -15.76
CA PRO A 19 13.23 31.33 -15.69
C PRO A 19 12.89 30.59 -16.99
N MET A 20 12.63 29.29 -16.86
CA MET A 20 12.09 28.45 -17.91
C MET A 20 10.65 28.91 -18.17
N PHE A 21 10.47 29.86 -19.09
CA PHE A 21 9.16 30.36 -19.50
C PHE A 21 8.43 29.30 -20.33
N CYS A 22 7.73 28.39 -19.66
CA CYS A 22 6.71 27.56 -20.28
C CYS A 22 5.42 28.39 -20.42
N TRP A 23 5.27 29.11 -21.53
CA TRP A 23 3.98 29.70 -21.94
C TRP A 23 3.06 28.61 -22.48
N GLY A 24 2.31 27.95 -21.60
CA GLY A 24 1.16 27.12 -21.92
C GLY A 24 -0.08 27.74 -21.28
N LYS A 25 -1.19 27.81 -22.03
CA LYS A 25 -2.48 28.46 -21.66
C LYS A 25 -2.74 28.47 -20.13
N GLU A 26 -2.84 29.68 -19.58
CA GLU A 26 -2.82 30.04 -18.15
C GLU A 26 -4.03 29.59 -17.32
N ASP A 27 -5.00 28.87 -17.88
CA ASP A 27 -6.34 28.74 -17.26
C ASP A 27 -6.46 27.64 -16.19
N LYS A 28 -5.36 26.98 -15.77
CA LYS A 28 -5.44 25.81 -14.87
C LYS A 28 -4.41 25.76 -13.74
N PHE A 29 -3.84 26.89 -13.34
CA PHE A 29 -3.04 26.91 -12.11
C PHE A 29 -3.94 26.98 -10.89
N MET A 30 -3.73 26.07 -9.94
CA MET A 30 -4.37 26.15 -8.63
C MET A 30 -3.83 27.40 -7.91
N PRO A 31 -4.68 28.26 -7.33
CA PRO A 31 -4.21 29.39 -6.55
C PRO A 31 -3.45 28.93 -5.31
N HIS A 32 -2.61 29.81 -4.75
CA HIS A 32 -1.88 29.52 -3.52
C HIS A 32 -2.82 29.16 -2.37
N PHE A 33 -4.02 29.74 -2.33
CA PHE A 33 -5.03 29.43 -1.32
C PHE A 33 -6.33 29.01 -1.98
N TYR A 34 -7.00 28.01 -1.40
CA TYR A 34 -8.35 27.63 -1.80
C TYR A 34 -9.12 26.94 -0.66
N ILE A 35 -10.43 26.86 -0.82
CA ILE A 35 -11.32 26.03 0.01
C ILE A 35 -11.81 24.88 -0.87
N PRO A 36 -11.68 23.62 -0.44
CA PRO A 36 -12.15 22.48 -1.21
C PRO A 36 -13.65 22.57 -1.51
N LYS A 37 -14.07 22.15 -2.71
CA LYS A 37 -15.50 21.93 -3.01
C LYS A 37 -15.95 20.54 -2.60
N LYS A 38 -15.03 19.58 -2.57
CA LYS A 38 -15.31 18.21 -2.18
C LYS A 38 -14.19 17.71 -1.27
N ILE A 39 -14.58 17.23 -0.11
CA ILE A 39 -13.73 16.68 0.93
C ILE A 39 -14.04 15.20 1.05
N ILE A 40 -13.05 14.38 0.69
CA ILE A 40 -13.10 12.93 0.86
C ILE A 40 -12.24 12.56 2.06
N PHE A 41 -12.80 11.85 3.01
CA PHE A 41 -12.03 11.14 4.02
C PHE A 41 -11.77 9.70 3.56
N SER A 42 -10.51 9.28 3.56
CA SER A 42 -10.06 7.95 3.15
C SER A 42 -9.41 7.24 4.32
N ASP A 43 -9.83 6.00 4.61
CA ASP A 43 -9.25 5.17 5.67
C ASP A 43 -7.89 4.53 5.30
N THR A 44 -7.45 4.73 4.06
CA THR A 44 -6.32 4.07 3.41
C THR A 44 -5.04 4.92 3.32
N ASP A 45 -4.02 4.36 2.65
CA ASP A 45 -2.75 5.01 2.35
C ASP A 45 -2.76 5.80 1.02
N PHE A 46 -1.61 6.41 0.71
CA PHE A 46 -1.36 7.18 -0.52
C PHE A 46 -1.68 6.44 -1.81
N LYS A 47 -1.62 5.11 -1.84
CA LYS A 47 -1.84 4.35 -3.09
C LYS A 47 -3.26 4.57 -3.63
N THR A 48 -4.22 4.80 -2.73
CA THR A 48 -5.62 5.09 -3.10
C THR A 48 -5.86 6.50 -3.62
N LEU A 49 -4.93 7.43 -3.42
CA LEU A 49 -5.08 8.79 -3.92
C LEU A 49 -5.21 8.79 -5.45
N THR A 50 -4.42 7.98 -6.15
CA THR A 50 -4.52 7.87 -7.62
C THR A 50 -5.87 7.34 -8.06
N ASP A 51 -6.43 6.36 -7.34
CA ASP A 51 -7.74 5.78 -7.62
C ASP A 51 -8.85 6.83 -7.45
N LEU A 52 -8.82 7.57 -6.33
CA LEU A 52 -9.73 8.67 -6.02
C LEU A 52 -9.63 9.82 -7.02
N LEU A 53 -8.42 10.28 -7.35
CA LEU A 53 -8.20 11.35 -8.34
C LEU A 53 -8.67 10.94 -9.74
N THR A 54 -8.57 9.65 -10.08
CA THR A 54 -9.07 9.17 -11.38
C THR A 54 -10.59 9.13 -11.41
N ARG A 55 -11.24 8.82 -10.29
CA ARG A 55 -12.70 8.81 -10.15
C ARG A 55 -13.28 10.21 -10.25
N GLU A 56 -12.70 11.15 -9.53
CA GLU A 56 -13.15 12.55 -9.43
C GLU A 56 -12.61 13.41 -10.60
N ARG A 57 -12.39 12.81 -11.76
CA ARG A 57 -11.78 13.51 -12.89
C ARG A 57 -12.72 14.62 -13.36
N GLY A 58 -12.33 15.87 -13.10
CA GLY A 58 -13.12 17.05 -13.44
C GLY A 58 -13.62 17.82 -12.22
N GLU A 59 -13.54 17.25 -11.02
CA GLU A 59 -13.83 17.96 -9.78
C GLU A 59 -12.73 18.97 -9.47
N GLU A 60 -13.06 20.25 -9.55
CA GLU A 60 -12.18 21.32 -9.15
C GLU A 60 -12.08 21.36 -7.62
N ARG A 61 -10.85 21.50 -7.10
CA ARG A 61 -10.58 21.65 -5.65
C ARG A 61 -11.01 20.43 -4.81
N LEU A 62 -10.72 19.23 -5.29
CA LEU A 62 -10.80 18.02 -4.49
C LEU A 62 -9.76 18.01 -3.37
N ALA A 63 -10.18 17.62 -2.17
CA ALA A 63 -9.28 17.46 -1.06
C ALA A 63 -9.51 16.14 -0.34
N VAL A 64 -8.46 15.32 -0.30
CA VAL A 64 -8.47 13.99 0.28
C VAL A 64 -7.71 14.01 1.59
N PHE A 65 -8.41 13.59 2.64
CA PHE A 65 -7.91 13.42 3.98
C PHE A 65 -7.65 11.94 4.22
N PHE A 66 -6.50 11.64 4.80
CA PHE A 66 -6.15 10.28 5.16
C PHE A 66 -6.25 10.11 6.66
N ARG A 67 -6.45 8.87 7.09
CA ARG A 67 -6.58 8.52 8.49
C ARG A 67 -5.40 9.05 9.31
N GLN A 68 -5.69 9.97 10.22
CA GLN A 68 -4.80 10.49 11.26
C GLN A 68 -5.57 10.52 12.58
N GLU A 69 -4.86 10.30 13.69
CA GLU A 69 -5.49 10.21 15.01
C GLU A 69 -6.25 11.50 15.36
N GLY A 70 -7.55 11.36 15.66
CA GLY A 70 -8.44 12.47 16.02
C GLY A 70 -8.79 13.45 14.89
N LEU A 71 -8.19 13.35 13.71
CA LEU A 71 -8.45 14.28 12.60
C LEU A 71 -9.89 14.16 12.10
N PHE A 72 -10.38 12.94 11.89
CA PHE A 72 -11.74 12.71 11.41
C PHE A 72 -12.78 13.37 12.32
N GLU A 73 -12.67 13.20 13.64
CA GLU A 73 -13.62 13.80 14.59
C GLU A 73 -13.64 15.33 14.53
N ARG A 74 -12.51 15.95 14.17
CA ARG A 74 -12.41 17.41 14.00
C ARG A 74 -13.11 17.87 12.72
N ILE A 75 -12.92 17.15 11.62
CA ILE A 75 -13.37 17.57 10.28
C ILE A 75 -14.68 16.93 9.82
N LYS A 76 -15.24 15.95 10.55
CA LYS A 76 -16.39 15.14 10.08
C LYS A 76 -17.58 15.97 9.60
N LYS A 77 -17.79 17.16 10.16
CA LYS A 77 -18.87 18.09 9.77
C LYS A 77 -18.67 18.71 8.38
N THR A 78 -17.46 18.63 7.82
CA THR A 78 -17.11 19.15 6.50
C THR A 78 -16.70 18.03 5.54
N VAL A 79 -16.85 16.76 5.92
CA VAL A 79 -16.54 15.64 5.02
C VAL A 79 -17.79 15.35 4.18
N ASP A 80 -17.66 15.48 2.87
CA ASP A 80 -18.75 15.18 1.93
C ASP A 80 -18.87 13.67 1.69
N GLU A 81 -17.73 12.98 1.70
CA GLU A 81 -17.66 11.57 1.39
C GLU A 81 -16.66 10.82 2.28
N ILE A 82 -17.08 9.67 2.78
CA ILE A 82 -16.21 8.72 3.49
C ILE A 82 -15.95 7.55 2.56
N TYR A 83 -14.71 7.43 2.10
CA TYR A 83 -14.20 6.34 1.30
C TYR A 83 -13.49 5.32 2.18
N LEU A 84 -13.99 4.08 2.17
CA LEU A 84 -13.40 2.96 2.89
C LEU A 84 -12.94 1.89 1.92
N LYS A 85 -11.72 1.37 2.08
CA LYS A 85 -11.26 0.22 1.32
C LYS A 85 -11.43 -1.06 2.12
N GLY A 86 -12.17 -2.01 1.55
CA GLY A 86 -12.35 -3.33 2.13
C GLY A 86 -11.04 -4.10 2.11
N VAL A 87 -10.60 -4.53 3.28
CA VAL A 87 -9.49 -5.48 3.41
C VAL A 87 -10.11 -6.86 3.42
N ALA A 88 -9.88 -7.64 2.36
CA ALA A 88 -10.31 -9.04 2.35
C ALA A 88 -9.78 -9.71 3.62
N LYS A 89 -10.65 -10.41 4.36
CA LYS A 89 -10.24 -11.15 5.56
C LYS A 89 -9.05 -12.01 5.17
N ILE A 90 -9.20 -12.77 4.07
CA ILE A 90 -8.13 -13.55 3.46
C ILE A 90 -7.38 -12.71 2.44
N ASP A 91 -6.17 -12.32 2.80
CA ASP A 91 -5.23 -11.68 1.88
C ASP A 91 -4.49 -12.75 1.09
N PHE A 92 -5.04 -13.08 -0.08
CA PHE A 92 -4.38 -13.98 -1.01
C PHE A 92 -3.13 -13.35 -1.65
N THR A 93 -3.03 -12.02 -1.71
CA THR A 93 -1.99 -11.27 -2.45
C THR A 93 -0.62 -11.36 -1.81
N LYS A 94 -0.58 -11.63 -0.51
CA LYS A 94 0.65 -12.07 0.14
C LYS A 94 0.97 -13.44 -0.43
N GLU A 95 1.80 -13.47 -1.47
CA GLU A 95 2.72 -14.59 -1.67
C GLU A 95 3.25 -14.86 -0.27
N VAL A 96 2.93 -16.02 0.30
CA VAL A 96 3.56 -16.35 1.57
C VAL A 96 4.98 -16.65 1.16
N PRO A 97 5.95 -15.75 1.43
CA PRO A 97 7.31 -16.09 1.11
C PRO A 97 7.57 -17.37 1.90
N LEU A 98 7.87 -18.46 1.21
CA LEU A 98 8.49 -19.57 1.90
C LEU A 98 9.69 -18.98 2.64
N PRO A 99 9.99 -19.41 3.86
CA PRO A 99 11.21 -19.02 4.52
C PRO A 99 12.36 -19.43 3.59
N VAL A 100 12.87 -18.48 2.80
CA VAL A 100 13.94 -18.73 1.88
C VAL A 100 15.14 -19.03 2.76
N VAL A 101 15.50 -20.31 2.79
CA VAL A 101 16.75 -20.78 3.37
C VAL A 101 17.83 -20.13 2.51
N SER A 102 18.40 -19.02 2.98
CA SER A 102 19.48 -18.33 2.27
C SER A 102 20.60 -19.33 2.04
N SER A 103 21.22 -19.31 0.86
CA SER A 103 22.33 -20.20 0.46
C SER A 103 23.57 -20.11 1.36
N SER A 104 23.53 -19.28 2.41
CA SER A 104 24.54 -19.16 3.45
C SER A 104 24.58 -20.32 4.45
N PHE A 105 23.69 -21.32 4.35
CA PHE A 105 23.88 -22.55 5.13
C PHE A 105 25.17 -23.23 4.65
N SER A 106 26.06 -23.48 5.62
CA SER A 106 27.40 -24.03 5.39
C SER A 106 27.34 -25.26 4.50
N GLN A 107 27.96 -25.17 3.31
CA GLN A 107 28.22 -26.33 2.48
C GLN A 107 28.90 -27.40 3.33
N CYS A 108 28.33 -28.62 3.36
CA CYS A 108 28.96 -29.80 3.98
C CYS A 108 30.39 -29.91 3.44
N LYS A 109 31.41 -29.64 4.26
CA LYS A 109 32.83 -29.73 3.85
C LYS A 109 33.41 -31.06 4.31
N ASN A 110 32.84 -32.18 3.83
CA ASN A 110 33.38 -33.56 3.87
C ASN A 110 34.41 -33.90 4.98
N GLY A 111 34.18 -33.46 6.22
CA GLY A 111 35.10 -33.67 7.33
C GLY A 111 34.37 -34.35 8.49
N TRP A 112 35.06 -35.21 9.25
CA TRP A 112 34.47 -35.91 10.40
C TRP A 112 33.97 -34.95 11.50
N PHE A 113 34.40 -33.69 11.45
CA PHE A 113 33.91 -32.61 12.31
C PHE A 113 32.46 -32.18 11.98
N ASP A 114 31.97 -32.48 10.77
CA ASP A 114 30.64 -32.09 10.30
C ASP A 114 29.52 -32.93 10.95
N ASP A 115 29.76 -34.21 11.25
CA ASP A 115 28.75 -35.09 11.88
C ASP A 115 28.43 -34.67 13.31
N TYR A 116 29.44 -34.23 14.07
CA TYR A 116 29.23 -33.68 15.42
C TYR A 116 28.48 -32.35 15.39
N LEU A 117 28.84 -31.46 14.46
CA LEU A 117 28.15 -30.17 14.29
C LEU A 117 26.70 -30.37 13.88
N LEU A 118 26.42 -31.35 13.02
CA LEU A 118 25.07 -31.76 12.69
C LEU A 118 24.30 -32.20 13.93
N PHE A 119 24.87 -33.08 14.76
CA PHE A 119 24.20 -33.55 15.96
C PHE A 119 23.80 -32.37 16.86
N PHE A 120 24.72 -31.44 17.12
CA PHE A 120 24.42 -30.24 17.91
C PHE A 120 23.38 -29.34 17.23
N ALA A 121 23.43 -29.22 15.90
CA ALA A 121 22.43 -28.48 15.15
C ALA A 121 21.03 -29.12 15.29
N LEU A 122 20.91 -30.44 15.20
CA LEU A 122 19.63 -31.16 15.38
C LEU A 122 19.11 -31.01 16.81
N GLN A 123 19.97 -31.09 17.83
CA GLN A 123 19.57 -30.84 19.22
C GLN A 123 19.08 -29.40 19.42
N LYS A 124 19.78 -28.43 18.83
CA LYS A 124 19.35 -27.02 18.86
C LYS A 124 17.99 -26.85 18.18
N GLU A 125 17.79 -27.43 17.00
CA GLU A 125 16.52 -27.39 16.27
C GLU A 125 15.37 -28.01 17.07
N LYS A 126 15.64 -29.12 17.78
CA LYS A 126 14.68 -29.75 18.69
C LYS A 126 14.29 -28.81 19.84
N ILE A 127 15.27 -28.20 20.50
CA ILE A 127 15.01 -27.23 21.59
C ILE A 127 14.22 -26.03 21.06
N GLU A 128 14.58 -25.50 19.88
CA GLU A 128 13.83 -24.39 19.26
C GLU A 128 12.36 -24.78 19.03
N LYS A 129 12.08 -25.99 18.52
CA LYS A 129 10.69 -26.49 18.35
C LYS A 129 9.95 -26.57 19.69
N GLU A 130 10.58 -27.11 20.72
CA GLU A 130 9.98 -27.29 22.06
C GLU A 130 9.67 -25.96 22.77
N THR A 131 10.41 -24.88 22.45
CA THR A 131 10.17 -23.55 23.05
C THR A 131 9.00 -22.77 22.44
N ILE A 132 8.47 -23.20 21.29
CA ILE A 132 7.43 -22.48 20.56
C ILE A 132 6.06 -23.07 20.92
N GLN A 133 5.22 -22.28 21.57
CA GLN A 133 3.86 -22.67 21.94
C GLN A 133 2.81 -22.42 20.84
N ASP A 134 3.10 -21.51 19.93
CA ASP A 134 2.17 -21.11 18.86
C ASP A 134 2.27 -22.08 17.66
N ASN A 135 1.17 -22.74 17.31
CA ASN A 135 1.14 -23.76 16.27
C ASN A 135 1.53 -23.21 14.89
N SER A 136 1.14 -21.98 14.54
CA SER A 136 1.51 -21.37 13.27
C SER A 136 3.02 -21.12 13.19
N ARG A 137 3.63 -20.58 14.25
CA ARG A 137 5.08 -20.38 14.31
C ARG A 137 5.86 -21.70 14.32
N LEU A 138 5.34 -22.71 15.01
CA LEU A 138 5.96 -24.04 15.04
C LEU A 138 5.90 -24.71 13.67
N LEU A 139 4.78 -24.58 12.95
CA LEU A 139 4.64 -25.01 11.56
C LEU A 139 5.70 -24.36 10.67
N ASP A 140 5.84 -23.03 10.75
CA ASP A 140 6.83 -22.30 9.95
C ASP A 140 8.27 -22.75 10.24
N LYS A 141 8.59 -23.05 11.50
CA LYS A 141 9.88 -23.61 11.90
C LYS A 141 10.10 -25.03 11.39
N CYS A 142 9.08 -25.88 11.44
CA CYS A 142 9.16 -27.24 10.91
C CYS A 142 9.35 -27.24 9.39
N LEU A 143 8.69 -26.33 8.65
CA LEU A 143 8.93 -26.13 7.22
C LEU A 143 10.35 -25.62 6.93
N LEU A 144 10.84 -24.64 7.70
CA LEU A 144 12.22 -24.14 7.57
C LEU A 144 13.24 -25.28 7.72
N PHE A 145 13.09 -26.13 8.72
CA PHE A 145 14.00 -27.25 8.95
C PHE A 145 13.86 -28.34 7.88
N ALA A 146 12.66 -28.59 7.36
CA ALA A 146 12.46 -29.48 6.21
C ALA A 146 13.20 -28.94 4.96
N SER A 147 13.06 -27.65 4.65
CA SER A 147 13.79 -27.00 3.54
C SER A 147 15.31 -27.08 3.72
N LYS A 148 15.80 -26.92 4.97
CA LYS A 148 17.22 -27.11 5.29
C LYS A 148 17.69 -28.53 4.98
N ARG A 149 16.91 -29.57 5.29
CA ARG A 149 17.28 -30.96 4.96
C ARG A 149 17.36 -31.20 3.46
N ILE A 150 16.46 -30.63 2.66
CA ILE A 150 16.51 -30.71 1.20
C ILE A 150 17.79 -30.07 0.64
N PHE A 151 18.24 -28.96 1.23
CA PHE A 151 19.51 -28.34 0.85
C PHE A 151 20.70 -29.23 1.22
N GLU A 152 20.72 -29.79 2.43
CA GLU A 152 21.78 -30.69 2.89
C GLU A 152 21.90 -31.97 2.04
N MET A 153 20.78 -32.54 1.57
CA MET A 153 20.79 -33.70 0.68
C MET A 153 21.57 -33.46 -0.62
N LYS A 154 21.70 -32.21 -1.07
CA LYS A 154 22.49 -31.88 -2.27
C LYS A 154 24.00 -31.90 -2.03
N SER A 155 24.43 -31.88 -0.77
CA SER A 155 25.83 -31.62 -0.42
C SER A 155 26.48 -32.68 0.47
N CYS A 156 25.71 -33.60 1.05
CA CYS A 156 26.21 -34.56 2.04
C CYS A 156 26.02 -36.01 1.56
N ARG A 157 26.91 -36.93 1.99
CA ARG A 157 26.92 -38.34 1.53
C ARG A 157 25.89 -39.24 2.22
N ASP A 158 25.53 -38.99 3.48
CA ASP A 158 24.54 -39.80 4.21
C ASP A 158 23.12 -39.27 3.95
N LEU A 159 22.52 -39.75 2.85
CA LEU A 159 21.15 -39.39 2.48
C LEU A 159 20.12 -40.02 3.42
N LYS A 160 20.39 -41.20 4.00
CA LYS A 160 19.39 -41.95 4.76
C LYS A 160 18.96 -41.20 6.02
N GLU A 161 19.90 -40.67 6.79
CA GLU A 161 19.60 -39.88 7.99
C GLU A 161 18.88 -38.58 7.62
N ARG A 162 19.30 -37.92 6.53
CA ARG A 162 18.69 -36.66 6.05
C ARG A 162 17.25 -36.85 5.59
N ILE A 163 16.95 -37.95 4.92
CA ILE A 163 15.59 -38.31 4.49
C ILE A 163 14.68 -38.50 5.71
N ASN A 164 15.17 -39.20 6.74
CA ASN A 164 14.40 -39.41 7.97
C ASN A 164 14.15 -38.09 8.73
N ASN A 165 15.16 -37.22 8.82
CA ASN A 165 15.01 -35.90 9.46
C ASN A 165 14.09 -34.97 8.65
N TYR A 166 14.10 -35.08 7.32
CA TYR A 166 13.16 -34.37 6.45
C TYR A 166 11.73 -34.83 6.73
N GLU A 167 11.50 -36.15 6.75
CA GLU A 167 10.22 -36.77 7.08
C GLU A 167 9.70 -36.31 8.45
N GLU A 168 10.54 -36.34 9.48
CA GLU A 168 10.16 -35.89 10.84
C GLU A 168 9.69 -34.43 10.84
N ASN A 169 10.41 -33.54 10.15
CA ASN A 169 10.07 -32.12 10.09
C ASN A 169 8.78 -31.86 9.28
N MET A 170 8.57 -32.58 8.17
CA MET A 170 7.31 -32.49 7.42
C MET A 170 6.13 -33.07 8.22
N ASN A 171 6.36 -34.15 8.95
CA ASN A 171 5.35 -34.73 9.85
C ASN A 171 5.00 -33.80 11.01
N CYS A 172 5.99 -33.08 11.56
CA CYS A 172 5.73 -31.99 12.49
C CYS A 172 4.82 -30.93 11.83
N ALA A 173 5.17 -30.42 10.65
CA ALA A 173 4.38 -29.39 9.96
C ALA A 173 2.93 -29.85 9.70
N LEU A 174 2.73 -31.09 9.23
CA LEU A 174 1.39 -31.66 9.02
C LEU A 174 0.61 -31.82 10.34
N THR A 175 1.29 -32.17 11.43
CA THR A 175 0.65 -32.26 12.76
C THR A 175 0.19 -30.89 13.23
N GLN A 176 1.03 -29.87 13.13
CA GLN A 176 0.66 -28.49 13.46
C GLN A 176 -0.48 -27.99 12.57
N LEU A 177 -0.43 -28.29 11.28
CA LEU A 177 -1.51 -27.95 10.35
C LEU A 177 -2.84 -28.60 10.73
N SER A 178 -2.82 -29.85 11.20
CA SER A 178 -4.02 -30.54 11.67
C SER A 178 -4.63 -29.88 12.92
N GLN A 179 -3.79 -29.36 13.82
CA GLN A 179 -4.21 -28.61 15.01
C GLN A 179 -4.81 -27.24 14.66
N LEU A 180 -4.34 -26.62 13.57
CA LEU A 180 -4.89 -25.37 13.04
C LEU A 180 -6.25 -25.54 12.34
N LYS A 181 -6.72 -26.78 12.08
CA LYS A 181 -7.99 -27.03 11.37
C LYS A 181 -9.23 -26.44 12.08
N GLY A 182 -9.12 -26.18 13.38
CA GLY A 182 -10.15 -25.54 14.20
C GLY A 182 -9.99 -24.03 14.42
N THR A 183 -8.91 -23.41 13.94
CA THR A 183 -8.71 -21.96 14.08
C THR A 183 -9.45 -21.18 12.98
N GLU A 184 -9.17 -19.89 12.82
CA GLU A 184 -9.76 -19.11 11.74
C GLU A 184 -9.45 -19.73 10.38
N GLU A 185 -10.47 -19.90 9.53
CA GLU A 185 -10.35 -20.58 8.23
C GLU A 185 -9.22 -20.02 7.35
N GLN A 186 -8.94 -18.72 7.50
CA GLN A 186 -7.83 -18.03 6.86
C GLN A 186 -6.46 -18.52 7.31
N GLU A 187 -6.24 -18.62 8.61
CA GLU A 187 -4.96 -19.02 9.20
C GLU A 187 -4.64 -20.46 8.78
N TYR A 188 -5.66 -21.31 8.83
CA TYR A 188 -5.59 -22.68 8.35
C TYR A 188 -5.26 -22.75 6.85
N PHE A 189 -6.00 -22.03 6.00
CA PHE A 189 -5.79 -22.05 4.55
C PHE A 189 -4.39 -21.53 4.19
N SER A 190 -3.97 -20.41 4.78
CA SER A 190 -2.63 -19.86 4.59
C SER A 190 -1.55 -20.88 4.96
N SER A 191 -1.67 -21.52 6.13
CA SER A 191 -0.73 -22.54 6.59
C SER A 191 -0.72 -23.78 5.70
N TRP A 192 -1.88 -24.23 5.23
CA TRP A 192 -1.98 -25.35 4.30
C TRP A 192 -1.28 -25.03 2.97
N THR A 193 -1.48 -23.82 2.43
CA THR A 193 -0.80 -23.37 1.20
C THR A 193 0.71 -23.33 1.38
N LYS A 194 1.21 -22.88 2.55
CA LYS A 194 2.66 -22.93 2.86
C LYS A 194 3.21 -24.35 2.81
N VAL A 195 2.56 -25.28 3.50
CA VAL A 195 3.02 -26.68 3.56
C VAL A 195 3.01 -27.30 2.17
N ARG A 196 1.96 -27.04 1.38
CA ARG A 196 1.84 -27.54 0.00
C ARG A 196 2.92 -26.99 -0.91
N GLN A 197 3.12 -25.67 -0.89
CA GLN A 197 4.15 -25.01 -1.70
C GLN A 197 5.56 -25.52 -1.33
N ALA A 198 5.85 -25.64 -0.03
CA ALA A 198 7.12 -26.19 0.44
C ALA A 198 7.34 -27.62 -0.07
N LEU A 199 6.34 -28.50 0.09
CA LEU A 199 6.41 -29.89 -0.38
C LEU A 199 6.69 -29.97 -1.89
N PHE A 200 6.00 -29.13 -2.67
CA PHE A 200 6.19 -29.04 -4.11
C PHE A 200 7.60 -28.58 -4.49
N ASP A 201 8.10 -27.50 -3.87
CA ASP A 201 9.44 -26.98 -4.15
C ASP A 201 10.54 -27.96 -3.73
N HIS A 202 10.33 -28.68 -2.63
CA HIS A 202 11.21 -29.76 -2.19
C HIS A 202 11.26 -30.91 -3.20
N GLN A 203 10.11 -31.30 -3.74
CA GLN A 203 10.01 -32.34 -4.76
C GLN A 203 10.77 -31.96 -6.03
N ILE A 204 10.55 -30.75 -6.55
CA ILE A 204 11.32 -30.21 -7.70
C ILE A 204 12.81 -30.22 -7.40
N SER A 205 13.19 -29.74 -6.21
CA SER A 205 14.58 -29.63 -5.80
C SER A 205 15.26 -30.99 -5.78
N VAL A 206 14.62 -32.02 -5.24
CA VAL A 206 15.15 -33.40 -5.20
C VAL A 206 15.26 -33.98 -6.61
N TYR A 207 14.25 -33.82 -7.46
CA TYR A 207 14.29 -34.37 -8.83
C TYR A 207 15.32 -33.70 -9.74
N LYS A 208 15.70 -32.46 -9.46
CA LYS A 208 16.78 -31.75 -10.17
C LYS A 208 18.18 -32.06 -9.63
N THR A 209 18.29 -32.75 -8.50
CA THR A 209 19.58 -33.06 -7.85
C THR A 209 20.09 -34.38 -8.40
N GLU A 210 21.14 -34.34 -9.22
CA GLU A 210 21.74 -35.53 -9.83
C GLU A 210 22.31 -36.48 -8.76
N GLU A 211 22.75 -35.96 -7.62
CA GLU A 211 23.37 -36.72 -6.53
C GLU A 211 22.41 -37.68 -5.81
N ILE A 212 21.10 -37.49 -5.95
CA ILE A 212 20.08 -38.36 -5.34
C ILE A 212 19.64 -39.36 -6.41
N GLU A 213 20.28 -40.54 -6.46
CA GLU A 213 19.99 -41.61 -7.43
C GLU A 213 19.54 -42.91 -6.76
N GLY A 214 19.13 -43.88 -7.59
CA GLY A 214 18.80 -45.24 -7.16
C GLY A 214 17.72 -45.32 -6.08
N ASP A 215 17.98 -46.15 -5.07
CA ASP A 215 17.03 -46.45 -3.99
C ASP A 215 16.64 -45.21 -3.16
N ASP A 216 17.53 -44.23 -3.00
CA ASP A 216 17.25 -43.02 -2.23
C ASP A 216 16.27 -42.10 -2.97
N ARG A 217 16.38 -42.01 -4.30
CA ARG A 217 15.41 -41.28 -5.14
C ARG A 217 14.02 -41.91 -5.04
N GLU A 218 13.96 -43.23 -5.11
CA GLU A 218 12.69 -43.97 -4.99
C GLU A 218 12.10 -43.85 -3.59
N LYS A 219 12.93 -43.90 -2.54
CA LYS A 219 12.50 -43.63 -1.16
C LYS A 219 11.90 -42.23 -1.02
N MET A 220 12.54 -41.21 -1.60
CA MET A 220 12.00 -39.84 -1.58
C MET A 220 10.71 -39.68 -2.38
N LYS A 221 10.59 -40.32 -3.56
CA LYS A 221 9.34 -40.37 -4.33
C LYS A 221 8.20 -40.92 -3.48
N ASN A 222 8.43 -42.05 -2.81
CA ASN A 222 7.45 -42.69 -1.94
C ASN A 222 7.09 -41.82 -0.74
N LEU A 223 8.07 -41.17 -0.11
CA LEU A 223 7.83 -40.24 0.99
C LEU A 223 6.99 -39.04 0.55
N PHE A 224 7.31 -38.40 -0.58
CA PHE A 224 6.52 -37.27 -1.10
C PHE A 224 5.08 -37.68 -1.37
N ARG A 225 4.85 -38.86 -1.97
CA ARG A 225 3.50 -39.41 -2.17
C ARG A 225 2.72 -39.54 -0.85
N GLN A 226 3.33 -40.10 0.19
CA GLN A 226 2.70 -40.26 1.50
C GLN A 226 2.38 -38.91 2.17
N LEU A 227 3.32 -37.95 2.08
CA LEU A 227 3.12 -36.59 2.63
C LEU A 227 1.99 -35.86 1.89
N GLU A 228 1.94 -35.97 0.57
CA GLU A 228 0.91 -35.38 -0.29
C GLU A 228 -0.48 -36.00 0.01
N GLU A 229 -0.57 -37.32 0.18
CA GLU A 229 -1.81 -37.99 0.57
C GLU A 229 -2.32 -37.50 1.93
N ARG A 230 -1.43 -37.37 2.92
CA ARG A 230 -1.78 -36.83 4.24
C ARG A 230 -2.20 -35.37 4.18
N LEU A 231 -1.49 -34.54 3.42
CA LEU A 231 -1.82 -33.13 3.22
C LEU A 231 -3.20 -32.96 2.54
N ASN A 232 -3.50 -33.80 1.56
CA ASN A 232 -4.80 -33.84 0.89
C ASN A 232 -5.91 -34.36 1.81
N GLY A 233 -5.62 -35.29 2.72
CA GLY A 233 -6.57 -35.69 3.77
C GLY A 233 -6.87 -34.59 4.80
N LEU A 234 -5.94 -33.64 4.97
CA LEU A 234 -6.17 -32.46 5.81
C LEU A 234 -7.04 -31.43 5.09
N TRP A 235 -6.95 -31.32 3.76
CA TRP A 235 -7.63 -30.33 2.94
C TRP A 235 -9.10 -30.16 3.32
N LYS A 236 -9.50 -28.90 3.47
CA LYS A 236 -10.89 -28.49 3.64
C LYS A 236 -11.21 -27.61 2.44
N SER A 237 -12.22 -27.99 1.66
CA SER A 237 -12.66 -27.17 0.53
C SER A 237 -12.95 -25.76 1.01
N PHE A 238 -12.24 -24.78 0.46
CA PHE A 238 -12.44 -23.38 0.80
C PHE A 238 -13.64 -22.86 0.02
N ASP A 239 -14.63 -22.30 0.74
CA ASP A 239 -15.81 -21.74 0.11
C ASP A 239 -15.58 -20.27 -0.25
N PHE A 240 -15.08 -20.01 -1.45
CA PHE A 240 -14.81 -18.65 -1.95
C PHE A 240 -16.08 -17.78 -2.06
N SER A 241 -17.28 -18.35 -1.97
CA SER A 241 -18.51 -17.56 -1.86
C SER A 241 -18.63 -16.84 -0.51
N LYS A 242 -17.83 -17.25 0.49
CA LYS A 242 -17.82 -16.68 1.85
C LYS A 242 -16.69 -15.68 2.10
N ILE A 243 -16.02 -15.16 1.06
CA ILE A 243 -15.00 -14.14 1.25
C ILE A 243 -15.66 -12.91 1.89
N ALA A 244 -15.28 -12.65 3.14
CA ALA A 244 -15.68 -11.47 3.88
C ALA A 244 -14.59 -10.41 3.79
N TYR A 245 -14.98 -9.16 3.68
CA TYR A 245 -14.13 -7.99 3.69
C TYR A 245 -14.36 -7.23 4.98
N ARG A 246 -13.27 -6.88 5.64
CA ARG A 246 -13.29 -6.01 6.80
C ARG A 246 -13.20 -4.55 6.36
N PHE A 247 -14.09 -3.73 6.89
CA PHE A 247 -14.06 -2.27 6.78
C PHE A 247 -13.93 -1.68 8.18
N ASP A 248 -13.19 -0.58 8.33
CA ASP A 248 -13.10 0.15 9.60
C ASP A 248 -13.76 1.52 9.44
N ALA A 249 -15.06 1.57 9.71
CA ALA A 249 -15.87 2.74 9.44
C ALA A 249 -15.69 3.79 10.56
N PRO A 250 -15.28 5.03 10.23
CA PRO A 250 -15.08 6.07 11.23
C PRO A 250 -16.41 6.59 11.81
N GLU A 251 -17.52 6.32 11.12
CA GLU A 251 -18.87 6.69 11.51
C GLU A 251 -19.87 5.57 11.16
N ALA A 252 -20.97 5.50 11.89
CA ALA A 252 -22.09 4.63 11.54
C ALA A 252 -22.94 5.26 10.41
N GLY A 253 -23.61 4.42 9.64
CA GLY A 253 -24.57 4.86 8.63
C GLY A 253 -24.63 3.92 7.42
N GLU A 254 -25.35 4.37 6.40
CA GLU A 254 -25.48 3.64 5.14
C GLU A 254 -24.26 3.90 4.24
N TYR A 255 -23.58 2.83 3.83
CA TYR A 255 -22.49 2.87 2.86
C TYR A 255 -22.91 2.15 1.59
N LYS A 256 -22.67 2.77 0.44
CA LYS A 256 -22.77 2.14 -0.88
C LYS A 256 -21.51 1.32 -1.14
N ILE A 257 -21.68 0.04 -1.43
CA ILE A 257 -20.57 -0.89 -1.63
C ILE A 257 -20.36 -1.10 -3.13
N TYR A 258 -19.11 -0.94 -3.55
CA TYR A 258 -18.67 -1.06 -4.92
C TYR A 258 -17.59 -2.13 -5.05
N LEU A 259 -17.62 -2.84 -6.17
CA LEU A 259 -16.56 -3.70 -6.65
C LEU A 259 -15.62 -2.89 -7.53
N GLU A 260 -14.38 -2.69 -7.12
CA GLU A 260 -13.36 -2.01 -7.90
C GLU A 260 -12.66 -2.98 -8.87
N ASN A 261 -12.32 -2.47 -10.07
CA ASN A 261 -11.69 -3.20 -11.16
C ASN A 261 -12.56 -4.32 -11.72
N VAL A 262 -13.83 -4.01 -12.00
CA VAL A 262 -14.64 -4.90 -12.85
C VAL A 262 -14.04 -4.85 -14.24
N TRP A 263 -13.28 -5.89 -14.57
CA TRP A 263 -12.60 -6.01 -15.86
C TRP A 263 -13.61 -5.78 -16.97
N PRO A 264 -13.30 -4.93 -17.97
CA PRO A 264 -14.23 -4.67 -19.06
C PRO A 264 -14.56 -6.01 -19.73
N SER A 265 -15.83 -6.36 -19.78
CA SER A 265 -16.31 -7.41 -20.67
C SER A 265 -15.76 -7.11 -22.07
N LYS A 266 -15.27 -8.12 -22.82
CA LYS A 266 -14.82 -7.93 -24.21
C LYS A 266 -15.87 -7.11 -24.99
N GLY A 267 -15.58 -5.83 -25.26
CA GLY A 267 -16.48 -4.89 -25.94
C GLY A 267 -17.10 -3.77 -25.07
N GLY A 268 -16.91 -3.77 -23.74
CA GLY A 268 -17.33 -2.68 -22.86
C GLY A 268 -16.44 -1.45 -23.01
N SER A 269 -17.01 -0.25 -22.93
CA SER A 269 -16.24 0.99 -22.84
C SER A 269 -15.29 0.88 -21.64
N LYS A 270 -14.05 1.37 -21.78
CA LYS A 270 -12.99 1.32 -20.75
C LYS A 270 -13.33 2.08 -19.45
N GLU A 271 -14.55 2.57 -19.28
CA GLU A 271 -14.85 3.68 -18.38
C GLU A 271 -15.49 3.25 -17.05
N GLU A 272 -16.23 2.14 -16.99
CA GLU A 272 -16.83 1.70 -15.73
C GLU A 272 -15.84 0.87 -14.90
N LYS A 273 -15.02 1.57 -14.10
CA LYS A 273 -14.06 0.92 -13.19
C LYS A 273 -14.74 0.22 -12.02
N TRP A 274 -15.93 0.66 -11.63
CA TRP A 274 -16.59 0.25 -10.39
C TRP A 274 -18.01 -0.26 -10.64
N LEU A 275 -18.36 -1.38 -10.03
CA LEU A 275 -19.71 -1.96 -10.07
C LEU A 275 -20.37 -1.79 -8.71
N PHE A 276 -21.48 -1.05 -8.67
CA PHE A 276 -22.31 -0.97 -7.47
C PHE A 276 -22.90 -2.35 -7.15
N LEU A 277 -22.73 -2.80 -5.90
CA LEU A 277 -23.29 -4.06 -5.42
C LEU A 277 -24.61 -3.81 -4.70
N GLU A 278 -24.54 -3.13 -3.56
CA GLU A 278 -25.67 -2.79 -2.70
C GLU A 278 -25.30 -1.68 -1.71
N SER A 279 -26.28 -1.22 -0.94
CA SER A 279 -26.04 -0.40 0.24
C SER A 279 -26.10 -1.25 1.50
N ASN A 280 -25.24 -0.98 2.48
CA ASN A 280 -25.24 -1.69 3.77
C ASN A 280 -25.08 -0.73 4.94
N GLN A 281 -25.65 -1.07 6.10
CA GLN A 281 -25.53 -0.31 7.33
C GLN A 281 -24.26 -0.71 8.08
N PHE A 282 -23.32 0.23 8.23
CA PHE A 282 -22.12 0.03 9.04
C PHE A 282 -22.30 0.68 10.41
N VAL A 283 -21.71 0.05 11.43
CA VAL A 283 -21.50 0.66 12.75
C VAL A 283 -20.13 1.34 12.79
N LYS A 284 -19.90 2.26 13.74
CA LYS A 284 -18.56 2.81 13.95
C LYS A 284 -17.59 1.71 14.39
N GLY A 285 -16.44 1.60 13.73
CA GLY A 285 -15.40 0.60 13.96
C GLY A 285 -15.41 -0.53 12.92
N GLU A 286 -15.04 -1.73 13.34
CA GLU A 286 -14.93 -2.88 12.43
C GLU A 286 -16.29 -3.39 11.95
N ASN A 287 -16.42 -3.56 10.64
CA ASN A 287 -17.57 -4.13 9.95
C ASN A 287 -17.09 -5.23 9.00
N PHE A 288 -17.94 -6.21 8.75
CA PHE A 288 -17.67 -7.29 7.81
C PHE A 288 -18.74 -7.35 6.73
N TYR A 289 -18.32 -7.58 5.50
CA TYR A 289 -19.22 -7.71 4.35
C TYR A 289 -18.80 -8.88 3.48
N SER A 290 -19.72 -9.81 3.22
CA SER A 290 -19.49 -10.93 2.31
C SER A 290 -19.95 -10.56 0.90
N VAL A 291 -19.08 -10.75 -0.08
CA VAL A 291 -19.43 -10.45 -1.47
C VAL A 291 -20.45 -11.47 -1.96
N PRO A 292 -21.61 -11.04 -2.51
CA PRO A 292 -22.53 -11.98 -3.13
C PRO A 292 -21.81 -12.71 -4.26
N ALA A 293 -22.06 -14.02 -4.40
CA ALA A 293 -21.35 -14.88 -5.32
C ALA A 293 -21.56 -14.47 -6.80
N TYR A 294 -20.75 -13.52 -7.29
CA TYR A 294 -20.78 -13.03 -8.67
C TYR A 294 -19.84 -13.87 -9.54
N ASP A 295 -20.40 -14.66 -10.45
CA ASP A 295 -19.71 -15.53 -11.43
C ASP A 295 -18.89 -16.71 -10.87
N TYR A 296 -19.00 -17.04 -9.58
CA TYR A 296 -18.40 -18.28 -9.07
C TYR A 296 -19.07 -19.48 -9.75
N GLY A 297 -18.26 -20.37 -10.34
CA GLY A 297 -18.75 -21.58 -11.00
C GLY A 297 -18.77 -21.56 -12.53
N LYS A 298 -18.45 -20.43 -13.18
CA LYS A 298 -18.26 -20.44 -14.64
C LYS A 298 -16.97 -21.19 -14.97
N ASN A 299 -17.06 -22.21 -15.82
CA ASN A 299 -15.88 -22.90 -16.34
C ASN A 299 -15.23 -22.02 -17.41
N PHE A 300 -13.99 -21.61 -17.17
CA PHE A 300 -13.19 -20.79 -18.08
C PHE A 300 -12.33 -21.63 -19.03
N LEU A 301 -12.75 -22.84 -19.37
CA LEU A 301 -12.05 -23.68 -20.34
C LEU A 301 -12.76 -23.70 -21.68
N ASP A 302 -11.97 -23.65 -22.76
CA ASP A 302 -12.44 -24.04 -24.09
C ASP A 302 -12.12 -25.50 -24.41
N ASP A 303 -12.64 -25.98 -25.54
CA ASP A 303 -12.46 -27.35 -26.01
C ASP A 303 -10.99 -27.72 -26.30
N SER A 304 -10.11 -26.72 -26.39
CA SER A 304 -8.67 -26.88 -26.61
C SER A 304 -7.84 -26.76 -25.31
N MET A 305 -8.48 -26.87 -24.14
CA MET A 305 -7.84 -26.75 -22.83
C MET A 305 -7.17 -25.39 -22.57
N ARG A 306 -7.56 -24.35 -23.31
CA ARG A 306 -7.11 -22.98 -23.03
C ARG A 306 -8.00 -22.35 -21.98
N ILE A 307 -7.37 -21.63 -21.07
CA ILE A 307 -8.08 -20.85 -20.06
C ILE A 307 -8.55 -19.55 -20.72
N LEU A 308 -9.85 -19.47 -20.98
CA LEU A 308 -10.53 -18.29 -21.51
C LEU A 308 -10.45 -17.14 -20.50
N ASP A 309 -10.24 -15.93 -21.03
CA ASP A 309 -10.15 -14.70 -20.23
C ASP A 309 -9.12 -14.82 -19.09
N TYR A 310 -7.91 -15.27 -19.44
CA TYR A 310 -6.79 -15.38 -18.52
C TYR A 310 -6.18 -14.01 -18.20
N PHE A 311 -6.13 -13.67 -16.92
CA PHE A 311 -5.53 -12.45 -16.41
C PHE A 311 -4.28 -12.73 -15.59
N PRO A 312 -3.30 -11.81 -15.61
CA PRO A 312 -2.12 -11.89 -14.76
C PRO A 312 -2.45 -11.68 -13.28
N ASN A 313 -1.58 -12.18 -12.40
CA ASN A 313 -1.69 -12.06 -10.94
C ASN A 313 -3.04 -12.50 -10.35
N THR A 314 -3.77 -13.37 -11.03
CA THR A 314 -5.13 -13.78 -10.68
C THR A 314 -5.11 -15.22 -10.16
N ILE A 315 -5.93 -15.51 -9.16
CA ILE A 315 -6.07 -16.88 -8.64
C ILE A 315 -7.11 -17.65 -9.44
N TYR A 316 -6.78 -18.88 -9.77
CA TYR A 316 -7.69 -19.85 -10.37
C TYR A 316 -7.80 -21.06 -9.47
N ARG A 317 -9.01 -21.57 -9.35
CA ARG A 317 -9.33 -22.89 -8.82
C ARG A 317 -9.42 -23.85 -10.00
N ILE A 318 -8.69 -24.95 -9.92
CA ILE A 318 -8.82 -26.07 -10.86
C ILE A 318 -9.37 -27.27 -10.10
N SER A 319 -10.36 -27.93 -10.68
CA SER A 319 -10.91 -29.18 -10.15
C SER A 319 -11.23 -30.15 -11.27
N PHE A 320 -10.98 -31.43 -11.04
CA PHE A 320 -11.27 -32.50 -12.00
C PHE A 320 -11.30 -33.85 -11.28
N GLU A 321 -11.85 -34.85 -11.96
CA GLU A 321 -11.76 -36.26 -11.56
C GLU A 321 -10.77 -36.95 -12.49
N TYR A 322 -9.94 -37.86 -11.96
CA TYR A 322 -8.95 -38.56 -12.77
C TYR A 322 -8.76 -40.02 -12.38
N LYS A 323 -8.23 -40.80 -13.33
CA LYS A 323 -7.70 -42.15 -13.13
C LYS A 323 -6.32 -42.28 -13.78
N SER A 324 -5.44 -43.02 -13.13
CA SER A 324 -4.11 -43.35 -13.64
C SER A 324 -3.68 -44.71 -13.09
N PHE A 325 -3.61 -45.72 -13.97
CA PHE A 325 -3.22 -47.09 -13.64
C PHE A 325 -1.69 -47.29 -13.57
N ASP A 326 -0.90 -46.46 -14.27
CA ASP A 326 0.56 -46.54 -14.30
C ASP A 326 1.19 -45.16 -14.64
N GLY A 327 2.49 -44.99 -14.38
CA GLY A 327 3.29 -43.80 -14.67
C GLY A 327 3.37 -42.77 -13.54
N ASP A 328 4.00 -41.62 -13.85
CA ASP A 328 4.07 -40.43 -13.00
C ASP A 328 3.00 -39.43 -13.48
N PRO A 329 1.71 -39.58 -13.10
CA PRO A 329 0.69 -38.71 -13.65
C PRO A 329 0.90 -37.28 -13.16
N PHE A 330 0.63 -36.32 -14.03
CA PHE A 330 0.74 -34.91 -13.70
C PHE A 330 -0.28 -34.10 -14.47
N PHE A 331 -0.54 -32.88 -14.00
CA PHE A 331 -1.07 -31.85 -14.85
C PHE A 331 -0.14 -30.64 -14.84
N MET A 332 -0.21 -29.84 -15.88
CA MET A 332 0.66 -28.71 -16.08
C MET A 332 -0.15 -27.53 -16.60
N ILE A 333 0.07 -26.35 -16.03
CA ILE A 333 -0.42 -25.09 -16.58
C ILE A 333 0.78 -24.39 -17.19
N ASN A 334 0.69 -24.13 -18.49
CA ASN A 334 1.71 -23.44 -19.24
C ASN A 334 1.18 -22.07 -19.67
N GLU A 335 1.79 -21.03 -19.13
CA GLU A 335 1.45 -19.62 -19.38
C GLU A 335 2.17 -19.02 -20.61
N GLY A 336 2.80 -19.86 -21.45
CA GLY A 336 3.57 -19.44 -22.62
C GLY A 336 4.98 -18.95 -22.28
N GLU A 337 5.62 -18.27 -23.24
CA GLU A 337 7.04 -17.89 -23.18
C GLU A 337 7.40 -16.97 -22.01
N LYS A 338 6.44 -16.17 -21.52
CA LYS A 338 6.66 -15.15 -20.49
C LYS A 338 6.16 -15.57 -19.11
N GLY A 339 5.51 -16.73 -19.01
CA GLY A 339 4.86 -17.14 -17.77
C GLY A 339 5.56 -18.31 -17.09
N LYS A 340 5.03 -18.68 -15.93
CA LYS A 340 5.50 -19.80 -15.13
C LYS A 340 4.91 -21.10 -15.68
N LEU A 341 5.71 -22.15 -15.58
CA LEU A 341 5.24 -23.52 -15.78
C LEU A 341 4.81 -24.07 -14.42
N PHE A 342 3.52 -24.27 -14.21
CA PHE A 342 3.00 -24.89 -13.00
C PHE A 342 2.76 -26.36 -13.28
N THR A 343 3.72 -27.21 -12.95
CA THR A 343 3.55 -28.66 -13.01
C THR A 343 3.05 -29.15 -11.65
N VAL A 344 2.15 -30.11 -11.60
CA VAL A 344 1.75 -30.74 -10.34
C VAL A 344 1.66 -32.24 -10.55
N SER A 345 2.45 -32.99 -9.78
CA SER A 345 2.36 -34.45 -9.74
C SER A 345 1.06 -34.88 -9.07
N LEU A 346 0.40 -35.84 -9.68
CA LEU A 346 -0.81 -36.47 -9.16
C LEU A 346 -0.44 -37.82 -8.55
N PRO A 347 -1.09 -38.25 -7.46
CA PRO A 347 -0.97 -39.62 -6.98
C PRO A 347 -1.54 -40.60 -8.02
N THR A 348 -0.92 -41.76 -8.20
CA THR A 348 -1.50 -42.88 -8.96
C THR A 348 -2.85 -43.25 -8.35
N ALA A 349 -3.87 -43.45 -9.18
CA ALA A 349 -5.24 -43.69 -8.73
C ALA A 349 -5.93 -44.68 -9.68
N THR A 350 -6.06 -45.94 -9.26
CA THR A 350 -6.78 -46.97 -10.02
C THR A 350 -8.29 -46.73 -10.01
N GLU A 351 -8.78 -46.03 -9.00
CA GLU A 351 -10.16 -45.58 -8.89
C GLU A 351 -10.27 -44.09 -9.20
N GLU A 352 -11.49 -43.65 -9.49
CA GLU A 352 -11.77 -42.25 -9.78
C GLU A 352 -11.50 -41.39 -8.55
N LYS A 353 -10.53 -40.48 -8.65
CA LYS A 353 -10.17 -39.57 -7.57
C LYS A 353 -10.50 -38.14 -7.96
N LYS A 354 -11.21 -37.45 -7.08
CA LYS A 354 -11.43 -36.01 -7.22
C LYS A 354 -10.17 -35.27 -6.78
N TYR A 355 -9.75 -34.32 -7.60
CA TYR A 355 -8.62 -33.45 -7.36
C TYR A 355 -9.04 -31.99 -7.42
N GLU A 356 -8.47 -31.18 -6.54
CA GLU A 356 -8.70 -29.75 -6.48
C GLU A 356 -7.42 -29.03 -6.06
N THR A 357 -7.10 -27.93 -6.73
CA THR A 357 -6.01 -27.05 -6.31
C THR A 357 -6.24 -25.61 -6.79
N TYR A 358 -5.33 -24.74 -6.37
CA TYR A 358 -5.33 -23.32 -6.64
C TYR A 358 -3.96 -22.92 -7.17
N PHE A 359 -3.93 -21.98 -8.10
CA PHE A 359 -2.69 -21.36 -8.54
C PHE A 359 -2.92 -19.88 -8.83
N ARG A 360 -1.87 -19.08 -8.67
CA ARG A 360 -1.86 -17.67 -9.07
C ARG A 360 -1.11 -17.55 -10.40
N SER A 361 -1.72 -16.89 -11.37
CA SER A 361 -1.05 -16.60 -12.64
C SER A 361 0.10 -15.60 -12.48
N SER A 362 1.09 -15.68 -13.36
CA SER A 362 2.21 -14.74 -13.38
C SER A 362 1.76 -13.34 -13.78
N GLY A 363 2.52 -12.32 -13.35
CA GLY A 363 2.19 -10.90 -13.60
C GLY A 363 2.18 -10.48 -15.06
N ASP A 364 2.82 -11.26 -15.93
CA ASP A 364 2.99 -10.95 -17.35
C ASP A 364 2.22 -11.92 -18.26
N ALA A 365 1.48 -12.88 -17.68
CA ALA A 365 0.78 -13.92 -18.42
C ALA A 365 -0.60 -13.44 -18.87
N ASP A 366 -0.88 -13.56 -20.18
CA ASP A 366 -2.15 -13.19 -20.82
C ASP A 366 -2.92 -14.40 -21.37
N LYS A 367 -2.33 -15.59 -21.28
CA LYS A 367 -2.91 -16.86 -21.72
C LYS A 367 -2.34 -18.01 -20.90
N ALA A 368 -3.10 -19.08 -20.79
CA ALA A 368 -2.60 -20.34 -20.26
C ALA A 368 -3.32 -21.52 -20.92
N PHE A 369 -2.62 -22.64 -21.00
CA PHE A 369 -3.18 -23.92 -21.44
C PHE A 369 -2.85 -25.01 -20.43
N ILE A 370 -3.75 -25.99 -20.33
CA ILE A 370 -3.57 -27.13 -19.43
C ILE A 370 -3.17 -28.36 -20.23
N VAL A 371 -2.15 -29.06 -19.73
CA VAL A 371 -1.70 -30.35 -20.24
C VAL A 371 -1.85 -31.38 -19.14
N PHE A 372 -2.40 -32.55 -19.47
CA PHE A 372 -2.50 -33.68 -18.56
C PHE A 372 -1.66 -34.84 -19.06
N SER A 373 -1.02 -35.53 -18.13
CA SER A 373 -0.47 -36.86 -18.30
C SER A 373 -1.22 -37.79 -17.34
N ALA A 374 -2.49 -38.06 -17.64
CA ALA A 374 -3.33 -39.02 -16.94
C ALA A 374 -4.18 -39.77 -17.97
N GLN A 375 -4.55 -41.02 -17.68
CA GLN A 375 -5.26 -41.86 -18.64
C GLN A 375 -6.71 -41.39 -18.85
N GLU A 376 -7.39 -41.00 -17.77
CA GLU A 376 -8.72 -40.40 -17.84
C GLU A 376 -8.78 -39.14 -16.99
N VAL A 377 -9.33 -38.07 -17.55
CA VAL A 377 -9.67 -36.82 -16.86
C VAL A 377 -11.11 -36.46 -17.20
N ARG A 378 -11.94 -36.23 -16.18
CA ARG A 378 -13.36 -35.90 -16.29
C ARG A 378 -13.69 -34.68 -15.46
N ASN A 379 -14.80 -34.03 -15.80
CA ASN A 379 -15.35 -32.92 -15.02
C ASN A 379 -14.35 -31.79 -14.75
N LEU A 380 -13.43 -31.56 -15.69
CA LEU A 380 -12.43 -30.51 -15.57
C LEU A 380 -13.09 -29.14 -15.58
N ARG A 381 -12.86 -28.40 -14.49
CA ARG A 381 -13.35 -27.05 -14.28
C ARG A 381 -12.21 -26.15 -13.87
N ILE A 382 -12.16 -24.98 -14.49
CA ILE A 382 -11.34 -23.86 -14.04
C ILE A 382 -12.26 -22.72 -13.70
N GLU A 383 -12.21 -22.32 -12.45
CA GLU A 383 -12.98 -21.19 -11.93
C GLU A 383 -11.98 -20.10 -11.56
N ARG A 384 -12.19 -18.90 -12.08
CA ARG A 384 -11.41 -17.74 -11.67
C ARG A 384 -11.91 -17.26 -10.31
N ILE A 385 -10.99 -17.09 -9.36
CA ILE A 385 -11.28 -16.49 -8.06
C ILE A 385 -10.98 -15.00 -8.16
N ARG A 386 -12.03 -14.19 -8.03
CA ARG A 386 -11.89 -12.73 -8.07
C ARG A 386 -11.31 -12.23 -6.76
N GLU A 387 -10.10 -11.70 -6.80
CA GLU A 387 -9.54 -10.83 -5.77
C GLU A 387 -10.11 -9.43 -5.93
N SER A 388 -11.42 -9.37 -5.75
CA SER A 388 -12.15 -8.14 -5.87
C SER A 388 -11.67 -7.15 -4.81
N LYS A 389 -11.34 -5.92 -5.21
CA LYS A 389 -11.15 -4.84 -4.25
C LYS A 389 -12.53 -4.29 -3.96
N LEU A 390 -12.96 -4.28 -2.71
CA LEU A 390 -14.20 -3.61 -2.35
C LEU A 390 -13.92 -2.21 -1.85
N VAL A 391 -14.85 -1.33 -2.15
CA VAL A 391 -14.89 0.03 -1.67
C VAL A 391 -16.26 0.26 -1.06
N ALA A 392 -16.34 0.89 0.10
CA ALA A 392 -17.58 1.34 0.70
C ALA A 392 -17.56 2.87 0.80
N ILE A 393 -18.62 3.51 0.31
CA ILE A 393 -18.73 4.97 0.23
C ILE A 393 -19.98 5.43 0.95
N LYS A 394 -19.80 6.28 1.95
CA LYS A 394 -20.89 7.06 2.54
C LYS A 394 -20.84 8.46 1.98
N THR A 395 -21.97 8.95 1.48
CA THR A 395 -22.13 10.32 1.02
C THR A 395 -23.09 11.03 1.98
N GLU A 396 -22.67 12.16 2.53
CA GLU A 396 -23.57 13.01 3.31
C GLU A 396 -24.54 13.75 2.37
N PRO A 397 -25.79 14.02 2.79
CA PRO A 397 -26.71 14.79 1.96
C PRO A 397 -26.15 16.19 1.66
N GLU A 398 -26.26 16.64 0.40
CA GLU A 398 -25.60 17.80 -0.26
C GLU A 398 -25.75 19.20 0.38
N ASN A 399 -26.18 19.31 1.64
CA ASN A 399 -26.66 20.55 2.24
C ASN A 399 -25.57 21.57 2.64
N PHE A 400 -24.27 21.30 2.46
CA PHE A 400 -23.19 22.18 2.95
C PHE A 400 -22.54 23.07 1.88
N LEU A 401 -22.84 22.88 0.59
CA LEU A 401 -22.10 23.53 -0.49
C LEU A 401 -22.52 24.98 -0.81
N GLU A 402 -23.62 25.48 -0.24
CA GLU A 402 -24.14 26.79 -0.65
C GLU A 402 -23.39 28.01 -0.07
N LYS A 403 -22.47 27.82 0.90
CA LYS A 403 -21.80 28.95 1.58
C LYS A 403 -20.31 28.73 1.82
N VAL A 404 -19.52 28.72 0.75
CA VAL A 404 -18.05 28.76 0.83
C VAL A 404 -17.58 30.21 1.05
N PRO A 405 -16.69 30.48 2.02
CA PRO A 405 -16.10 31.80 2.21
C PRO A 405 -15.35 32.31 0.97
N GLU A 406 -15.49 33.60 0.66
CA GLU A 406 -14.66 34.25 -0.35
C GLU A 406 -13.24 34.48 0.19
N ILE A 407 -12.23 34.22 -0.64
CA ILE A 407 -10.82 34.40 -0.29
C ILE A 407 -10.25 35.55 -1.11
N ALA A 408 -9.62 36.51 -0.44
CA ALA A 408 -8.70 37.44 -1.07
C ALA A 408 -7.32 37.26 -0.44
N PHE A 409 -6.24 37.17 -1.21
CA PHE A 409 -4.90 37.06 -0.62
C PHE A 409 -3.86 37.92 -1.33
N ILE A 410 -2.81 38.29 -0.59
CA ILE A 410 -1.64 39.01 -1.10
C ILE A 410 -0.38 38.30 -0.62
N LYS A 411 0.53 38.01 -1.55
CA LYS A 411 1.91 37.59 -1.23
C LYS A 411 2.71 38.81 -0.77
N VAL A 412 3.12 38.82 0.50
CA VAL A 412 3.95 39.89 1.09
C VAL A 412 5.43 39.64 0.83
N ASN A 413 5.82 38.36 0.85
CA ASN A 413 7.10 37.82 0.39
C ASN A 413 6.94 36.28 0.25
N PRO A 414 7.95 35.52 -0.21
CA PRO A 414 7.84 34.06 -0.36
C PRO A 414 7.45 33.29 0.90
N THR A 415 7.71 33.87 2.08
CA THR A 415 7.48 33.25 3.40
C THR A 415 6.32 33.86 4.16
N LYS A 416 5.55 34.78 3.54
CA LYS A 416 4.51 35.54 4.23
C LYS A 416 3.37 35.94 3.30
N TYR A 417 2.15 35.61 3.70
CA TYR A 417 0.92 35.91 2.98
C TYR A 417 -0.09 36.59 3.90
N ARG A 418 -0.91 37.46 3.33
CA ARG A 418 -2.11 37.98 3.96
C ARG A 418 -3.31 37.38 3.27
N ILE A 419 -4.30 36.98 4.07
CA ILE A 419 -5.49 36.29 3.60
C ILE A 419 -6.67 36.98 4.25
N GLN A 420 -7.56 37.53 3.44
CA GLN A 420 -8.87 38.01 3.85
C GLN A 420 -9.91 36.97 3.51
N LEU A 421 -10.73 36.65 4.50
CA LEU A 421 -11.83 35.71 4.35
C LEU A 421 -13.11 36.49 4.63
N SER A 422 -14.10 36.34 3.76
CA SER A 422 -15.42 36.94 3.90
C SER A 422 -16.50 35.86 3.91
N SER A 423 -17.61 36.11 4.60
CA SER A 423 -18.72 35.16 4.77
C SER A 423 -18.33 33.90 5.55
N VAL A 424 -17.54 34.09 6.63
CA VAL A 424 -17.06 33.02 7.51
C VAL A 424 -18.15 32.61 8.52
N ASP A 425 -19.20 31.95 8.03
CA ASP A 425 -20.37 31.55 8.84
C ASP A 425 -20.29 30.10 9.34
N LEU A 426 -19.56 29.23 8.64
CA LEU A 426 -19.45 27.79 8.93
C LEU A 426 -17.99 27.35 9.05
N PRO A 427 -17.69 26.25 9.78
CA PRO A 427 -16.37 25.63 9.73
C PRO A 427 -15.98 25.22 8.32
N PHE A 428 -14.70 25.40 7.97
CA PHE A 428 -14.19 25.08 6.64
C PHE A 428 -12.70 24.73 6.68
N VAL A 429 -12.21 24.15 5.59
CA VAL A 429 -10.80 23.81 5.42
C VAL A 429 -10.14 24.85 4.52
N LEU A 430 -9.17 25.57 5.06
CA LEU A 430 -8.32 26.47 4.29
C LEU A 430 -7.09 25.70 3.80
N VAL A 431 -6.91 25.59 2.50
CA VAL A 431 -5.77 24.92 1.88
C VAL A 431 -4.77 25.94 1.36
N PHE A 432 -3.49 25.68 1.57
CA PHE A 432 -2.36 26.45 1.06
C PHE A 432 -1.47 25.54 0.19
N SER A 433 -1.53 25.74 -1.13
CA SER A 433 -0.95 24.96 -2.24
C SER A 433 0.58 24.91 -2.29
N GLU A 434 1.25 24.94 -1.13
CA GLU A 434 2.68 24.71 -0.96
C GLU A 434 2.93 23.42 -0.19
N ASN A 435 4.15 22.89 -0.31
CA ASN A 435 4.58 21.69 0.39
C ASN A 435 4.38 21.79 1.92
N TYR A 436 3.80 20.75 2.50
CA TYR A 436 3.44 20.67 3.90
C TYR A 436 4.66 20.85 4.78
N HIS A 437 4.58 21.77 5.75
CA HIS A 437 5.63 21.98 6.73
C HIS A 437 5.07 22.60 8.00
N LEU A 438 5.34 21.99 9.17
CA LEU A 438 4.87 22.43 10.50
C LEU A 438 5.29 23.86 10.88
N GLY A 439 6.30 24.41 10.18
CA GLY A 439 6.78 25.78 10.34
C GLY A 439 5.85 26.85 9.77
N TRP A 440 4.85 26.51 8.95
CA TRP A 440 3.82 27.46 8.51
C TRP A 440 2.83 27.73 9.64
N LYS A 441 2.63 29.01 9.98
CA LYS A 441 1.81 29.43 11.13
C LYS A 441 0.81 30.51 10.72
N LEU A 442 -0.42 30.40 11.23
CA LEU A 442 -1.46 31.41 11.06
C LEU A 442 -1.53 32.35 12.27
N TYR A 443 -1.80 33.63 11.99
CA TYR A 443 -1.98 34.69 12.99
C TYR A 443 -3.23 35.50 12.64
N ILE A 444 -4.01 35.88 13.65
CA ILE A 444 -5.15 36.80 13.47
C ILE A 444 -4.61 38.23 13.33
N ASN A 445 -5.19 38.98 12.40
CA ASN A 445 -4.95 40.40 12.23
C ASN A 445 -6.26 41.18 12.19
N LYS A 446 -6.17 42.49 12.48
CA LYS A 446 -7.28 43.40 12.23
C LYS A 446 -7.43 43.57 10.72
N VAL A 447 -8.65 43.51 10.23
CA VAL A 447 -8.96 43.72 8.81
C VAL A 447 -8.44 45.09 8.37
N GLN A 448 -7.50 45.10 7.44
CA GLN A 448 -7.02 46.32 6.79
C GLN A 448 -7.73 46.51 5.45
N SER A 449 -8.14 47.74 5.13
CA SER A 449 -8.94 48.04 3.93
C SER A 449 -8.14 48.02 2.62
N ASP A 450 -6.81 47.81 2.66
CA ASP A 450 -5.92 48.01 1.51
C ASP A 450 -5.51 46.69 0.85
N TYR A 451 -6.51 45.96 0.33
CA TYR A 451 -6.24 45.02 -0.75
C TYR A 451 -6.18 45.85 -2.04
N ARG A 452 -4.95 46.03 -2.52
CA ARG A 452 -4.63 46.71 -3.78
C ARG A 452 -5.33 46.03 -4.97
N GLU A 453 -5.12 46.57 -6.16
CA GLU A 453 -5.62 46.05 -7.44
C GLU A 453 -5.52 44.51 -7.52
N ILE A 454 -6.65 43.88 -7.88
CA ILE A 454 -6.76 42.44 -8.09
C ILE A 454 -5.99 42.11 -9.36
N VAL A 455 -4.92 41.33 -9.23
CA VAL A 455 -4.06 40.94 -10.36
C VAL A 455 -4.49 39.62 -10.98
N ALA A 456 -5.15 38.75 -10.21
CA ALA A 456 -5.71 37.50 -10.71
C ALA A 456 -6.98 37.13 -9.94
N SER A 457 -7.84 36.37 -10.61
CA SER A 457 -9.12 35.91 -10.08
C SER A 457 -9.33 34.47 -10.53
N TYR A 458 -9.65 33.58 -9.59
CA TYR A 458 -9.80 32.14 -9.81
C TYR A 458 -11.22 31.69 -9.48
N PHE A 459 -11.67 30.59 -10.08
CA PHE A 459 -12.97 29.97 -9.82
C PHE A 459 -14.12 30.98 -9.83
N ASN A 460 -14.29 31.71 -10.92
CA ASN A 460 -15.34 32.72 -11.09
C ASN A 460 -15.33 33.85 -10.03
N GLY A 461 -14.18 34.16 -9.44
CA GLY A 461 -14.04 35.29 -8.51
C GLY A 461 -14.24 34.93 -7.04
N GLU A 462 -14.44 33.65 -6.72
CA GLU A 462 -14.44 33.16 -5.35
C GLU A 462 -13.08 33.39 -4.66
N ILE A 463 -12.00 33.42 -5.45
CA ILE A 463 -10.63 33.62 -4.97
C ILE A 463 -9.97 34.75 -5.75
N LYS A 464 -9.56 35.79 -5.04
CA LYS A 464 -8.94 37.00 -5.59
C LYS A 464 -7.50 37.12 -5.10
N GLU A 465 -6.58 37.37 -6.01
CA GLU A 465 -5.17 37.61 -5.68
C GLU A 465 -4.85 39.09 -5.93
N GLY A 466 -4.40 39.78 -4.90
CA GLY A 466 -3.98 41.18 -4.99
C GLY A 466 -2.52 41.34 -5.38
N THR A 467 -2.11 42.56 -5.74
CA THR A 467 -0.73 42.86 -6.16
C THR A 467 0.32 42.39 -5.14
N HIS A 468 1.27 41.57 -5.59
CA HIS A 468 2.34 41.06 -4.73
C HIS A 468 3.27 42.18 -4.28
N LYS A 469 3.72 42.08 -3.03
CA LYS A 469 4.88 42.84 -2.55
C LYS A 469 6.06 41.87 -2.60
N ASN A 470 7.10 42.19 -3.36
CA ASN A 470 8.34 41.41 -3.37
C ASN A 470 9.42 42.16 -2.57
N ILE A 471 9.06 42.59 -1.36
CA ILE A 471 9.94 43.36 -0.50
C ILE A 471 10.57 42.39 0.50
N PHE A 472 11.89 42.24 0.42
CA PHE A 472 12.64 41.32 1.29
C PHE A 472 12.53 41.70 2.78
N LEU A 473 12.60 43.00 3.09
CA LEU A 473 12.41 43.55 4.43
C LEU A 473 11.41 44.71 4.36
N ASP A 474 10.20 44.49 4.85
CA ASP A 474 9.18 45.53 5.03
C ASP A 474 8.86 45.67 6.52
N ARG A 475 8.25 46.78 6.94
CA ARG A 475 7.73 46.97 8.29
C ARG A 475 6.77 45.83 8.68
N SER A 476 6.06 45.26 7.71
CA SER A 476 5.19 44.09 7.93
C SER A 476 5.95 42.80 8.21
N THR A 477 7.25 42.69 7.91
CA THR A 477 8.04 41.47 8.19
C THR A 477 7.96 41.09 9.66
N PHE A 478 7.99 42.08 10.56
CA PHE A 478 8.01 41.87 12.01
C PHE A 478 6.63 41.97 12.69
N GLU A 479 5.54 42.15 11.95
CA GLU A 479 4.22 42.46 12.54
C GLU A 479 3.59 41.33 13.38
N THR A 480 4.11 40.12 13.22
CA THR A 480 3.66 38.89 13.87
C THR A 480 4.55 38.52 15.06
N TRP A 481 5.60 39.29 15.33
CA TRP A 481 6.43 39.11 16.52
C TRP A 481 5.60 39.35 17.78
N GLY A 482 5.67 38.40 18.71
CA GLY A 482 4.88 38.42 19.94
C GLY A 482 3.40 38.07 19.77
N LYS A 483 2.89 37.86 18.54
CA LYS A 483 1.52 37.37 18.33
C LYS A 483 1.43 35.87 18.62
N LYS A 484 0.33 35.46 19.24
CA LYS A 484 0.00 34.03 19.39
C LYS A 484 -0.45 33.45 18.05
N THR A 485 0.02 32.25 17.75
CA THR A 485 -0.43 31.47 16.61
C THR A 485 -1.86 30.98 16.86
N VAL A 486 -2.60 30.76 15.77
CA VAL A 486 -3.94 30.19 15.79
C VAL A 486 -3.99 28.94 14.92
N PHE A 487 -4.90 28.02 15.24
CA PHE A 487 -5.13 26.78 14.48
C PHE A 487 -3.92 25.85 14.38
N GLU A 488 -2.97 25.90 15.31
CA GLU A 488 -1.86 24.93 15.31
C GLU A 488 -2.34 23.50 15.56
N ASP A 489 -3.39 23.35 16.37
CA ASP A 489 -4.07 22.11 16.65
C ASP A 489 -4.87 21.59 15.44
N THR A 490 -5.08 22.42 14.42
CA THR A 490 -5.81 22.04 13.21
C THR A 490 -4.99 22.20 11.94
N HIS A 491 -3.67 22.26 12.05
CA HIS A 491 -2.74 22.22 10.90
C HIS A 491 -2.42 20.76 10.54
N PHE A 492 -2.74 20.36 9.32
CA PHE A 492 -2.49 18.99 8.84
C PHE A 492 -2.19 18.98 7.33
N PRO A 493 -1.56 17.91 6.82
CA PRO A 493 -1.38 17.74 5.39
C PRO A 493 -2.68 17.28 4.73
N ILE A 494 -2.98 17.83 3.56
CA ILE A 494 -4.06 17.39 2.68
C ILE A 494 -3.49 16.93 1.34
N ASN A 495 -4.10 15.93 0.71
CA ASN A 495 -3.55 15.26 -0.47
C ASN A 495 -2.09 14.78 -0.25
N PHE A 496 -1.71 14.48 1.00
CA PHE A 496 -0.35 14.15 1.49
C PHE A 496 0.73 15.23 1.42
N TYR A 497 0.62 16.23 0.56
CA TYR A 497 1.71 17.18 0.34
C TYR A 497 1.34 18.62 0.65
N THR A 498 0.06 18.98 0.80
CA THR A 498 -0.35 20.40 0.87
C THR A 498 -0.63 20.83 2.30
N ASN A 499 -0.30 22.08 2.65
CA ASN A 499 -0.68 22.64 3.96
C ASN A 499 -2.18 22.90 4.03
N SER A 500 -2.79 22.62 5.18
CA SER A 500 -4.19 22.97 5.40
C SER A 500 -4.52 23.22 6.87
N TRP A 501 -5.55 24.02 7.11
CA TRP A 501 -6.06 24.34 8.43
C TRP A 501 -7.57 24.16 8.48
N TYR A 502 -8.06 23.49 9.52
CA TYR A 502 -9.50 23.49 9.82
C TYR A 502 -9.85 24.74 10.65
N ILE A 503 -10.60 25.65 10.03
CA ILE A 503 -10.94 26.97 10.56
C ILE A 503 -12.31 26.91 11.24
N LEU A 504 -12.37 27.35 12.49
CA LEU A 504 -13.58 27.43 13.30
C LEU A 504 -14.00 28.90 13.47
N PRO A 505 -15.13 29.36 12.90
CA PRO A 505 -15.60 30.74 13.01
C PRO A 505 -15.70 31.25 14.45
N GLU A 506 -16.01 30.37 15.40
CA GLU A 506 -16.11 30.66 16.83
C GLU A 506 -14.83 31.25 17.43
N LYS A 507 -13.64 30.94 16.86
CA LYS A 507 -12.36 31.51 17.32
C LYS A 507 -12.15 32.98 16.91
N PHE A 508 -13.09 33.58 16.16
CA PHE A 508 -13.03 34.97 15.69
C PHE A 508 -14.21 35.83 16.14
N ASP A 509 -14.85 35.49 17.27
CA ASP A 509 -16.05 36.19 17.76
C ASP A 509 -17.16 36.27 16.70
N ASN A 510 -17.25 35.26 15.82
CA ASN A 510 -18.19 35.19 14.69
C ASN A 510 -18.13 36.41 13.75
N GLN A 511 -16.96 37.04 13.61
CA GLN A 511 -16.75 38.09 12.62
C GLN A 511 -16.89 37.53 11.20
N LYS A 512 -17.79 38.11 10.40
CA LYS A 512 -18.02 37.70 9.01
C LYS A 512 -16.83 37.97 8.09
N LYS A 513 -15.97 38.91 8.47
CA LYS A 513 -14.76 39.27 7.72
C LYS A 513 -13.57 39.22 8.66
N ILE A 514 -12.57 38.43 8.30
CA ILE A 514 -11.36 38.25 9.10
C ILE A 514 -10.13 38.40 8.20
N GLU A 515 -9.02 38.81 8.81
CA GLU A 515 -7.71 38.82 8.16
C GLU A 515 -6.76 37.88 8.90
N LEU A 516 -6.17 36.96 8.16
CA LEU A 516 -5.14 36.05 8.63
C LEU A 516 -3.80 36.43 7.99
N ILE A 517 -2.73 36.25 8.76
CA ILE A 517 -1.36 36.29 8.26
C ILE A 517 -0.83 34.86 8.33
N LEU A 518 -0.44 34.31 7.18
CA LEU A 518 0.31 33.05 7.11
C LEU A 518 1.79 33.38 7.01
N GLU A 519 2.62 32.79 7.87
CA GLU A 519 4.06 33.03 7.86
C GLU A 519 4.88 31.79 8.18
N PHE A 520 6.02 31.63 7.51
CA PHE A 520 6.97 30.57 7.75
C PHE A 520 7.89 30.91 8.93
N PHE A 521 7.61 30.32 10.09
CA PHE A 521 8.33 30.58 11.33
C PHE A 521 9.86 30.39 11.24
N PRO A 522 10.41 29.34 10.60
CA PRO A 522 11.86 29.19 10.47
C PRO A 522 12.55 30.40 9.82
N GLN A 523 11.87 31.08 8.88
CA GLN A 523 12.41 32.29 8.25
C GLN A 523 12.63 33.42 9.26
N ARG A 524 11.79 33.51 10.30
CA ARG A 524 11.99 34.52 11.36
C ARG A 524 13.26 34.29 12.14
N LEU A 525 13.55 33.03 12.47
CA LEU A 525 14.79 32.67 13.17
C LEU A 525 16.00 33.00 12.31
N PHE A 526 15.90 32.76 10.99
CA PHE A 526 16.92 33.18 10.04
C PHE A 526 17.13 34.71 10.05
N TYR A 527 16.06 35.51 9.98
CA TYR A 527 16.17 36.97 10.04
C TYR A 527 16.79 37.48 11.34
N LEU A 528 16.42 36.86 12.48
CA LEU A 528 17.04 37.17 13.77
C LEU A 528 18.54 36.83 13.77
N GLY A 529 18.92 35.68 13.22
CA GLY A 529 20.32 35.28 13.08
C GLY A 529 21.13 36.24 12.22
N VAL A 530 20.58 36.68 11.08
CA VAL A 530 21.20 37.69 10.21
C VAL A 530 21.37 39.01 10.97
N PHE A 531 20.34 39.47 11.68
CA PHE A 531 20.39 40.70 12.46
C PHE A 531 21.47 40.66 13.57
N LEU A 532 21.50 39.58 14.36
CA LEU A 532 22.52 39.40 15.40
C LEU A 532 23.94 39.31 14.82
N SER A 533 24.09 38.68 13.65
CA SER A 533 25.37 38.60 12.94
C SER A 533 25.85 39.98 12.48
N LEU A 534 24.94 40.81 11.95
CA LEU A 534 25.26 42.18 11.54
C LEU A 534 25.67 43.05 12.72
N ILE A 535 25.01 42.91 13.88
CA ILE A 535 25.42 43.56 15.12
C ILE A 535 26.83 43.10 15.51
N GLY A 536 27.08 41.79 15.54
CA GLY A 536 28.39 41.24 15.89
C GLY A 536 29.52 41.75 14.99
N ILE A 537 29.31 41.76 13.67
CA ILE A 537 30.28 42.27 12.69
C ILE A 537 30.51 43.77 12.90
N THR A 538 29.44 44.55 13.10
CA THR A 538 29.53 46.00 13.29
C THR A 538 30.20 46.35 14.60
N SER A 539 29.88 45.66 15.70
CA SER A 539 30.54 45.82 17.00
C SER A 539 32.02 45.45 16.92
N SER A 540 32.37 44.37 16.22
CA SER A 540 33.77 43.97 16.00
C SER A 540 34.53 45.02 15.19
N PHE A 541 33.92 45.53 14.11
CA PHE A 541 34.50 46.59 13.30
C PHE A 541 34.74 47.88 14.10
N ILE A 542 33.73 48.33 14.85
CA ILE A 542 33.84 49.51 15.74
C ILE A 542 34.97 49.28 16.75
N TYR A 543 35.03 48.12 17.39
CA TYR A 543 36.07 47.78 18.35
C TYR A 543 37.47 47.83 17.71
N SER A 544 37.65 47.28 16.51
CA SER A 544 38.93 47.34 15.79
C SER A 544 39.34 48.78 15.42
N VAL A 545 38.40 49.62 15.00
CA VAL A 545 38.66 51.04 14.69
C VAL A 545 39.04 51.82 15.94
N VAL A 546 38.31 51.61 17.04
CA VAL A 546 38.60 52.25 18.33
C VAL A 546 39.98 51.82 18.82
N LYS A 547 40.28 50.52 18.83
CA LYS A 547 41.58 50.00 19.28
C LYS A 547 42.75 50.60 18.50
N LYS A 548 42.67 50.64 17.16
CA LYS A 548 43.71 51.23 16.30
C LYS A 548 43.96 52.73 16.55
N LYS A 549 43.02 53.45 17.13
CA LYS A 549 43.19 54.86 17.47
C LYS A 549 43.93 55.06 18.81
N PHE A 550 43.91 54.05 19.67
CA PHE A 550 44.53 54.08 21.00
C PHE A 550 45.90 53.40 21.04
N ASP A 551 46.19 52.51 20.08
CA ASP A 551 47.53 52.04 19.74
C ASP A 551 48.22 53.04 18.78
#